data_AF-A0A838Q9K3-F1
#
_entry.id   AF-A0A838Q9K3-F1
#
_cell.length_a   1.000
_cell.length_b   1.000
_cell.length_c   1.000
_cell.angle_alpha   90.00
_cell.angle_beta   90.00
_cell.angle_gamma   90.00
#
_symmetry.space_group_name_H-M   'P 1'
#
loop_
_entity.id
_entity.type
_entity.pdbx_description
1 polymer ?
#
loop_
_entity_poly.entity_id
_entity_poly.type
_entity_poly.pdbx_seq_one_letter_code
_entity_poly.pdbx_strand_id
1 'polypeptide(L)'
;REERVLPFVAECLEECGVTVSQIARVVCGAGPGSFTSLRIAASVAKGIAVGVGCPLFSVSSLVLTVTGWPELAAIPQHSEVAGESQPIRVPARYLSVLPAMRGEWYAAEIAVTAGRKIEASSALRIVGEGSLREAELAGLPVIGPGQALDARPHARGVALLLDAIVAGGAENNETWEPEYGRLAEAQVKWEAAHGRSLSSDG
;
A
#
# COMPACT_ATOMS: atom_id res chain seq x y z
N ARG A 1 6.89 -1.52 -17.27
CA ARG A 1 7.45 -0.15 -17.39
C ARG A 1 8.12 0.19 -16.07
N GLU A 2 9.28 -0.40 -15.79
CA GLU A 2 10.02 -0.20 -14.52
C GLU A 2 10.98 0.99 -14.61
N GLU A 3 11.38 1.39 -15.81
CA GLU A 3 12.34 2.48 -16.10
C GLU A 3 11.78 3.90 -15.90
N ARG A 4 10.56 4.08 -15.39
CA ARG A 4 9.90 5.40 -15.33
C ARG A 4 9.75 5.99 -13.93
N VAL A 5 10.04 5.25 -12.85
CA VAL A 5 9.77 5.73 -11.49
C VAL A 5 10.57 6.99 -11.15
N LEU A 6 11.88 7.01 -11.40
CA LEU A 6 12.72 8.19 -11.13
C LEU A 6 12.35 9.40 -12.01
N PRO A 7 12.13 9.25 -13.33
CA PRO A 7 11.58 10.33 -14.14
C PRO A 7 10.26 10.89 -13.61
N PHE A 8 9.31 10.04 -13.19
CA PHE A 8 8.05 10.49 -12.60
C PHE A 8 8.24 11.25 -11.28
N VAL A 9 9.18 10.81 -10.43
CA VAL A 9 9.51 11.55 -9.20
C VAL A 9 10.04 12.94 -9.55
N ALA A 10 10.93 13.06 -10.54
CA ALA A 10 11.45 14.35 -10.98
C ALA A 10 10.34 15.25 -11.55
N GLU A 11 9.47 14.72 -12.41
CA GLU A 11 8.30 15.43 -12.95
C GLU A 11 7.39 15.93 -11.81
N CYS A 12 7.05 15.09 -10.84
CA CYS A 12 6.20 15.48 -9.70
C CYS A 12 6.83 16.57 -8.83
N LEU A 13 8.15 16.51 -8.61
CA LEU A 13 8.88 17.54 -7.85
C LEU A 13 8.85 18.88 -8.60
N GLU A 14 9.04 18.84 -9.92
CA GLU A 14 8.97 20.01 -10.80
C GLU A 14 7.57 20.65 -10.79
N GLU A 15 6.51 19.84 -10.93
CA GLU A 15 5.11 20.30 -10.83
C GLU A 15 4.79 20.95 -9.48
N CYS A 16 5.42 20.48 -8.40
CA CYS A 16 5.27 21.05 -7.07
C CYS A 16 6.16 22.28 -6.82
N GLY A 17 7.11 22.60 -7.70
CA GLY A 17 8.11 23.64 -7.49
C GLY A 17 9.07 23.34 -6.33
N VAL A 18 9.34 22.06 -6.08
CA VAL A 18 10.16 21.57 -4.95
C VAL A 18 11.44 20.93 -5.47
N THR A 19 12.58 21.22 -4.86
CA THR A 19 13.85 20.56 -5.18
C THR A 19 13.99 19.23 -4.45
N VAL A 20 14.80 18.32 -4.97
CA VAL A 20 15.07 17.03 -4.31
C VAL A 20 15.61 17.19 -2.88
N SER A 21 16.38 18.25 -2.61
CA SER A 21 16.92 18.57 -1.27
C SER A 21 15.86 19.06 -0.26
N GLN A 22 14.67 19.42 -0.73
CA GLN A 22 13.55 19.81 0.12
C GLN A 22 12.68 18.62 0.55
N ILE A 23 12.98 17.41 0.07
CA ILE A 23 12.29 16.19 0.50
C ILE A 23 12.61 15.92 1.98
N ALA A 24 11.62 16.15 2.85
CA ALA A 24 11.78 15.94 4.28
C ALA A 24 11.61 14.47 4.71
N ARG A 25 10.88 13.66 3.93
CA ARG A 25 10.52 12.27 4.24
C ARG A 25 10.25 11.50 2.96
N VAL A 26 10.54 10.21 2.96
CA VAL A 26 10.13 9.27 1.91
C VAL A 26 9.14 8.28 2.50
N VAL A 27 8.03 8.01 1.80
CA VAL A 27 7.06 6.98 2.20
C VAL A 27 6.96 5.94 1.09
N CYS A 28 7.14 4.67 1.41
CA CYS A 28 7.06 3.56 0.47
C CYS A 28 5.89 2.62 0.81
N GLY A 29 5.21 2.09 -0.21
CA GLY A 29 4.31 0.96 -0.02
C GLY A 29 5.11 -0.27 0.43
N ALA A 30 4.78 -0.82 1.59
CA ALA A 30 5.46 -1.96 2.20
C ALA A 30 5.02 -3.30 1.60
N GLY A 31 3.90 -3.34 0.87
CA GLY A 31 3.27 -4.59 0.47
C GLY A 31 2.00 -4.89 1.29
N PRO A 32 1.32 -6.02 1.01
CA PRO A 32 1.69 -7.05 0.04
C PRO A 32 1.56 -6.62 -1.43
N GLY A 33 2.13 -7.40 -2.34
CA GLY A 33 2.12 -7.10 -3.77
C GLY A 33 3.13 -7.93 -4.58
N SER A 34 3.40 -7.50 -5.81
CA SER A 34 4.41 -8.14 -6.68
C SER A 34 5.80 -8.05 -6.08
N PHE A 35 6.47 -9.19 -5.91
CA PHE A 35 7.84 -9.27 -5.37
C PHE A 35 8.82 -8.34 -6.11
N THR A 36 8.82 -8.40 -7.45
CA THR A 36 9.69 -7.55 -8.29
C THR A 36 9.39 -6.07 -8.07
N SER A 37 8.11 -5.69 -8.11
CA SER A 37 7.71 -4.29 -7.98
C SER A 37 7.99 -3.72 -6.59
N LEU A 38 7.79 -4.52 -5.53
CA LEU A 38 8.08 -4.13 -4.15
C LEU A 38 9.58 -3.91 -3.95
N ARG A 39 10.43 -4.79 -4.49
CA ARG A 39 11.90 -4.62 -4.41
C ARG A 39 12.39 -3.39 -5.15
N ILE A 40 11.83 -3.12 -6.34
CA ILE A 40 12.16 -1.91 -7.10
C ILE A 40 11.75 -0.67 -6.32
N ALA A 41 10.50 -0.62 -5.82
CA ALA A 41 10.00 0.50 -5.03
C ALA A 41 10.85 0.74 -3.77
N ALA A 42 11.15 -0.32 -3.02
CA ALA A 42 11.99 -0.26 -1.83
C ALA A 42 13.40 0.25 -2.14
N SER A 43 14.03 -0.25 -3.22
CA SER A 43 15.37 0.16 -3.62
C SER A 43 15.42 1.64 -4.01
N VAL A 44 14.42 2.11 -4.76
CA VAL A 44 14.29 3.53 -5.14
C VAL A 44 14.04 4.39 -3.90
N ALA A 45 13.12 3.99 -3.02
CA ALA A 45 12.79 4.73 -1.81
C ALA A 45 14.00 4.85 -0.85
N LYS A 46 14.71 3.74 -0.59
CA LYS A 46 15.96 3.74 0.18
C LYS A 46 17.01 4.63 -0.47
N GLY A 47 17.20 4.53 -1.78
CA GLY A 47 18.16 5.36 -2.53
C GLY A 47 17.88 6.85 -2.40
N ILE A 48 16.62 7.28 -2.51
CA ILE A 48 16.23 8.68 -2.32
C ILE A 48 16.44 9.10 -0.86
N ALA A 49 15.96 8.30 0.10
CA ALA A 49 16.06 8.61 1.53
C ALA A 49 17.51 8.77 1.98
N VAL A 50 18.40 7.85 1.59
CA VAL A 50 19.84 7.90 1.87
C VAL A 50 20.50 9.07 1.13
N GLY A 51 20.19 9.27 -0.15
CA GLY A 51 20.79 10.32 -0.97
C GLY A 51 20.44 11.74 -0.49
N VAL A 52 19.23 11.94 0.03
CA VAL A 52 18.78 13.23 0.58
C VAL A 52 19.12 13.36 2.07
N GLY A 53 19.31 12.25 2.78
CA GLY A 53 19.52 12.23 4.23
C GLY A 53 18.23 12.40 5.02
N CYS A 54 17.11 11.86 4.53
CA CYS A 54 15.81 11.95 5.18
C CYS A 54 15.27 10.57 5.61
N PRO A 55 14.37 10.51 6.60
CA PRO A 55 13.81 9.24 7.07
C PRO A 55 12.90 8.59 6.02
N LEU A 56 13.00 7.26 5.93
CA LEU A 56 12.09 6.39 5.19
C LEU A 56 10.98 5.92 6.13
N PHE A 57 9.76 5.91 5.63
CA PHE A 57 8.60 5.31 6.28
C PHE A 57 7.96 4.29 5.34
N SER A 58 7.22 3.35 5.91
CA SER A 58 6.47 2.37 5.13
C SER A 58 4.98 2.39 5.46
N VAL A 59 4.16 1.93 4.51
CA VAL A 59 2.71 1.82 4.68
C VAL A 59 2.18 0.61 3.92
N SER A 60 1.24 -0.12 4.54
CA SER A 60 0.64 -1.29 3.90
C SER A 60 -0.05 -0.93 2.59
N SER A 61 0.19 -1.72 1.55
CA SER A 61 -0.49 -1.61 0.26
C SER A 61 -2.00 -1.81 0.38
N LEU A 62 -2.47 -2.66 1.31
CA LEU A 62 -3.90 -2.85 1.56
C LEU A 62 -4.53 -1.58 2.15
N VAL A 63 -3.85 -0.92 3.08
CA VAL A 63 -4.28 0.38 3.62
C VAL A 63 -4.27 1.45 2.51
N LEU A 64 -3.26 1.46 1.63
CA LEU A 64 -3.20 2.36 0.47
C LEU A 64 -4.29 2.08 -0.58
N THR A 65 -4.80 0.86 -0.69
CA THR A 65 -5.94 0.54 -1.57
C THR A 65 -7.20 1.26 -1.08
N VAL A 66 -7.43 1.29 0.24
CA VAL A 66 -8.58 1.97 0.83
C VAL A 66 -8.41 3.48 0.81
N THR A 67 -7.31 3.98 1.37
CA THR A 67 -7.05 5.43 1.49
C THR A 67 -6.74 6.10 0.15
N GLY A 68 -6.24 5.35 -0.83
CA GLY A 68 -5.97 5.82 -2.17
C GLY A 68 -7.19 5.78 -3.10
N TRP A 69 -8.31 5.19 -2.66
CA TRP A 69 -9.56 5.16 -3.42
C TRP A 69 -10.10 6.59 -3.59
N PRO A 70 -10.32 7.08 -4.83
CA PRO A 70 -10.60 8.51 -5.09
C PRO A 70 -11.74 9.10 -4.25
N GLU A 71 -12.78 8.32 -4.02
CA GLU A 71 -13.96 8.69 -3.26
C GLU A 71 -13.57 8.98 -1.81
N LEU A 72 -12.75 8.12 -1.18
CA LEU A 72 -12.26 8.39 0.17
C LEU A 72 -11.16 9.46 0.20
N ALA A 73 -10.28 9.45 -0.81
CA ALA A 73 -9.11 10.31 -0.94
C ALA A 73 -9.44 11.74 -1.36
N ALA A 74 -10.68 12.03 -1.79
CA ALA A 74 -11.11 13.34 -2.24
C ALA A 74 -10.86 14.39 -1.14
N ILE A 75 -9.73 15.09 -1.25
CA ILE A 75 -9.40 16.25 -0.42
C ILE A 75 -10.45 17.31 -0.74
N PRO A 76 -11.13 17.92 0.26
CA PRO A 76 -12.21 18.89 0.01
C PRO A 76 -11.83 20.16 -0.76
N GLN A 77 -10.62 20.29 -1.32
CA GLN A 77 -10.14 21.58 -1.78
C GLN A 77 -10.42 21.92 -3.24
N HIS A 78 -10.63 20.96 -4.16
CA HIS A 78 -11.07 21.31 -5.52
C HIS A 78 -11.76 20.12 -6.20
N SER A 79 -13.08 19.98 -6.09
CA SER A 79 -13.85 19.22 -7.09
C SER A 79 -15.35 19.50 -6.98
N GLU A 80 -15.81 20.43 -7.79
CA GLU A 80 -17.13 20.32 -8.40
C GLU A 80 -17.03 19.25 -9.49
N VAL A 81 -17.32 17.99 -9.16
CA VAL A 81 -17.74 17.02 -10.18
C VAL A 81 -19.06 16.43 -9.72
N ALA A 82 -20.11 17.01 -10.29
CA ALA A 82 -21.45 16.44 -10.30
C ALA A 82 -21.43 15.18 -11.18
N GLY A 83 -21.42 14.04 -10.52
CA GLY A 83 -21.74 12.73 -11.07
C GLY A 83 -22.13 11.87 -9.89
N GLU A 84 -23.16 11.03 -10.04
CA GLU A 84 -23.80 10.18 -9.03
C GLU A 84 -22.78 9.35 -8.22
N SER A 85 -22.06 10.01 -7.32
CA SER A 85 -21.04 9.41 -6.49
C SER A 85 -21.80 8.73 -5.37
N GLN A 86 -21.71 7.41 -5.30
CA GLN A 86 -22.20 6.70 -4.12
C GLN A 86 -21.59 7.38 -2.89
N PRO A 87 -22.40 7.74 -1.88
CA PRO A 87 -21.89 8.48 -0.73
C PRO A 87 -20.79 7.66 -0.08
N ILE A 88 -19.66 8.32 0.19
CA ILE A 88 -18.56 7.76 0.97
C ILE A 88 -19.17 7.31 2.30
N ARG A 89 -19.28 5.99 2.51
CA ARG A 89 -19.79 5.44 3.76
C ARG A 89 -18.67 5.52 4.79
N VAL A 90 -18.64 6.58 5.57
CA VAL A 90 -17.82 6.68 6.78
C VAL A 90 -18.71 7.04 7.97
N PRO A 91 -18.51 6.46 9.17
CA PRO A 91 -17.53 5.40 9.45
C PRO A 91 -17.91 4.07 8.77
N ALA A 92 -16.92 3.29 8.36
CA ALA A 92 -17.13 1.96 7.77
C ALA A 92 -15.93 1.05 7.95
N ARG A 93 -16.16 -0.25 7.71
CA ARG A 93 -15.11 -1.26 7.57
C ARG A 93 -15.10 -1.71 6.12
N TYR A 94 -13.91 -1.97 5.59
CA TYR A 94 -13.71 -2.51 4.25
C TYR A 94 -12.88 -3.78 4.34
N LEU A 95 -13.20 -4.78 3.52
CA LEU A 95 -12.27 -5.87 3.24
C LEU A 95 -11.37 -5.42 2.08
N SER A 96 -10.17 -4.92 2.40
CA SER A 96 -9.19 -4.57 1.38
C SER A 96 -8.53 -5.83 0.85
N VAL A 97 -8.41 -5.93 -0.48
CA VAL A 97 -7.82 -7.10 -1.13
C VAL A 97 -6.82 -6.74 -2.23
N LEU A 98 -5.79 -7.56 -2.36
CA LEU A 98 -4.82 -7.54 -3.46
C LEU A 98 -4.55 -8.96 -3.97
N PRO A 99 -4.27 -9.16 -5.27
CA PRO A 99 -4.02 -10.50 -5.80
C PRO A 99 -2.82 -11.20 -5.12
N ALA A 100 -3.01 -12.45 -4.68
CA ALA A 100 -1.97 -13.31 -4.08
C ALA A 100 -1.57 -14.50 -4.97
N MET A 101 -1.88 -14.41 -6.28
CA MET A 101 -1.72 -15.47 -7.29
C MET A 101 -2.66 -16.66 -7.07
N ARG A 102 -2.81 -17.54 -8.08
CA ARG A 102 -3.60 -18.78 -8.01
C ARG A 102 -5.05 -18.62 -7.55
N GLY A 103 -5.68 -17.48 -7.85
CA GLY A 103 -7.06 -17.19 -7.43
C GLY A 103 -7.20 -16.91 -5.92
N GLU A 104 -6.08 -16.64 -5.24
CA GLU A 104 -6.06 -16.22 -3.85
C GLU A 104 -5.86 -14.70 -3.75
N TRP A 105 -6.22 -14.16 -2.59
CA TRP A 105 -6.20 -12.74 -2.29
C TRP A 105 -5.48 -12.50 -0.97
N TYR A 106 -4.56 -11.55 -0.96
CA TYR A 106 -4.14 -10.90 0.27
C TYR A 106 -5.30 -10.06 0.77
N ALA A 107 -5.63 -10.16 2.05
CA ALA A 107 -6.78 -9.49 2.64
C ALA A 107 -6.47 -8.91 4.02
N ALA A 108 -6.97 -7.70 4.26
CA ALA A 108 -7.02 -7.09 5.58
C ALA A 108 -8.30 -6.29 5.73
N GLU A 109 -8.88 -6.33 6.93
CA GLU A 109 -10.02 -5.48 7.27
C GLU A 109 -9.53 -4.13 7.75
N ILE A 110 -9.99 -3.06 7.09
CA ILE A 110 -9.59 -1.69 7.36
C ILE A 110 -10.80 -0.92 7.89
N ALA A 111 -10.70 -0.43 9.12
CA ALA A 111 -11.72 0.42 9.74
C ALA A 111 -11.38 1.90 9.50
N VAL A 112 -12.36 2.64 8.96
CA VAL A 112 -12.25 4.05 8.63
C VAL A 112 -13.25 4.84 9.45
N THR A 113 -12.77 5.85 10.17
CA THR A 113 -13.60 6.75 10.98
C THR A 113 -14.41 7.73 10.12
N ALA A 114 -15.39 8.41 10.71
CA ALA A 114 -16.12 9.52 10.07
C ALA A 114 -15.18 10.63 9.55
N GLY A 115 -14.06 10.86 10.24
CA GLY A 115 -13.01 11.80 9.84
C GLY A 115 -12.03 11.27 8.78
N ARG A 116 -12.34 10.14 8.13
CA ARG A 116 -11.52 9.48 7.10
C ARG A 116 -10.12 9.05 7.55
N LYS A 117 -9.93 8.90 8.86
CA LYS A 117 -8.72 8.31 9.46
C LYS A 117 -8.87 6.81 9.58
N ILE A 118 -7.77 6.09 9.43
CA ILE A 118 -7.71 4.66 9.74
C ILE A 118 -7.71 4.49 11.26
N GLU A 119 -8.72 3.79 11.77
CA GLU A 119 -8.85 3.46 13.19
C GLU A 119 -8.14 2.16 13.53
N ALA A 120 -8.26 1.17 12.64
CA ALA A 120 -7.68 -0.15 12.82
C ALA A 120 -7.45 -0.83 11.48
N SER A 121 -6.43 -1.69 11.43
CA SER A 121 -6.18 -2.65 10.36
C SER A 121 -6.00 -4.02 10.99
N SER A 122 -6.65 -5.05 10.45
CA SER A 122 -6.34 -6.43 10.84
C SER A 122 -4.96 -6.83 10.32
N ALA A 123 -4.42 -7.94 10.85
CA ALA A 123 -3.26 -8.60 10.27
C ALA A 123 -3.54 -9.07 8.83
N LEU A 124 -2.49 -9.16 8.03
CA LEU A 124 -2.51 -9.73 6.69
C LEU A 124 -2.98 -11.19 6.72
N ARG A 125 -3.91 -11.53 5.83
CA ARG A 125 -4.37 -12.90 5.59
C ARG A 125 -4.30 -13.24 4.11
N ILE A 126 -4.21 -14.52 3.79
CA ILE A 126 -4.46 -15.03 2.44
C ILE A 126 -5.81 -15.73 2.47
N VAL A 127 -6.70 -15.34 1.57
CA VAL A 127 -8.07 -15.86 1.47
C VAL A 127 -8.38 -16.30 0.03
N GLY A 128 -9.29 -17.24 -0.12
CA GLY A 128 -9.81 -17.63 -1.43
C GLY A 128 -11.03 -16.81 -1.84
N GLU A 129 -11.46 -16.99 -3.09
CA GLU A 129 -12.65 -16.33 -3.67
C GLU A 129 -13.92 -16.50 -2.81
N GLY A 130 -14.09 -17.67 -2.18
CA GLY A 130 -15.24 -17.94 -1.31
C GLY A 130 -15.36 -16.97 -0.14
N SER A 131 -14.24 -16.60 0.48
CA SER A 131 -14.22 -15.64 1.60
C SER A 131 -14.54 -14.22 1.17
N LEU A 132 -14.24 -13.83 -0.08
CA LEU A 132 -14.64 -12.52 -0.61
C LEU A 132 -16.16 -12.46 -0.75
N ARG A 133 -16.74 -13.51 -1.33
CA ARG A 133 -18.20 -13.62 -1.49
C ARG A 133 -18.92 -13.65 -0.15
N GLU A 134 -18.37 -14.35 0.84
CA GLU A 134 -18.90 -14.35 2.21
C GLU A 134 -18.91 -12.94 2.83
N ALA A 135 -17.83 -12.18 2.64
CA ALA A 135 -17.75 -10.80 3.12
C ALA A 135 -18.82 -9.91 2.46
N GLU A 136 -19.00 -10.00 1.15
CA GLU A 136 -20.04 -9.26 0.43
C GLU A 136 -21.45 -9.62 0.92
N LEU A 137 -21.73 -10.91 1.11
CA LEU A 137 -23.02 -11.39 1.64
C LEU A 137 -23.27 -10.92 3.08
N ALA A 138 -22.21 -10.76 3.87
CA ALA A 138 -22.26 -10.19 5.20
C ALA A 138 -22.37 -8.65 5.21
N GLY A 139 -22.39 -8.00 4.03
CA GLY A 139 -22.47 -6.56 3.89
C GLY A 139 -21.15 -5.82 4.19
N LEU A 140 -20.01 -6.52 4.19
CA LEU A 140 -18.68 -5.94 4.29
C LEU A 140 -18.18 -5.59 2.88
N PRO A 141 -18.06 -4.31 2.51
CA PRO A 141 -17.63 -3.92 1.16
C PRO A 141 -16.21 -4.41 0.88
N VAL A 142 -16.05 -5.12 -0.24
CA VAL A 142 -14.75 -5.59 -0.72
C VAL A 142 -14.16 -4.54 -1.66
N ILE A 143 -12.92 -4.12 -1.38
CA ILE A 143 -12.23 -3.08 -2.13
C ILE A 143 -10.87 -3.55 -2.59
N GLY A 144 -10.62 -3.45 -3.89
CA GLY A 144 -9.42 -3.93 -4.51
C GLY A 144 -9.56 -4.07 -6.02
N PRO A 145 -8.50 -4.48 -6.73
CA PRO A 145 -8.49 -4.50 -8.18
C PRO A 145 -9.56 -5.46 -8.73
N GLY A 146 -10.48 -4.94 -9.54
CA GLY A 146 -11.54 -5.71 -10.18
C GLY A 146 -12.67 -6.16 -9.24
N GLN A 147 -12.74 -5.63 -8.02
CA GLN A 147 -13.84 -5.85 -7.08
C GLN A 147 -14.95 -4.81 -7.28
N ALA A 148 -16.07 -4.94 -6.56
CA ALA A 148 -17.19 -3.99 -6.62
C ALA A 148 -16.73 -2.54 -6.33
N LEU A 149 -15.80 -2.37 -5.40
CA LEU A 149 -15.06 -1.13 -5.23
C LEU A 149 -13.68 -1.29 -5.89
N ASP A 150 -13.57 -0.93 -7.17
CA ASP A 150 -12.32 -1.07 -7.93
C ASP A 150 -11.30 0.01 -7.51
N ALA A 151 -10.32 -0.42 -6.72
CA ALA A 151 -9.26 0.44 -6.25
C ALA A 151 -7.91 -0.28 -6.29
N ARG A 152 -6.83 0.50 -6.38
CA ARG A 152 -5.45 0.02 -6.36
C ARG A 152 -4.67 0.81 -5.30
N PRO A 153 -3.57 0.25 -4.75
CA PRO A 153 -2.70 1.00 -3.86
C PRO A 153 -2.22 2.26 -4.58
N HIS A 154 -2.44 3.43 -3.98
CA HIS A 154 -2.09 4.70 -4.60
C HIS A 154 -1.46 5.66 -3.59
N ALA A 155 -0.36 6.31 -3.99
CA ALA A 155 0.39 7.25 -3.15
C ALA A 155 -0.45 8.42 -2.58
N ARG A 156 -1.59 8.78 -3.19
CA ARG A 156 -2.48 9.84 -2.70
C ARG A 156 -3.05 9.52 -1.32
N GLY A 157 -3.21 8.22 -1.01
CA GLY A 157 -3.71 7.77 0.28
C GLY A 157 -2.80 8.12 1.45
N VAL A 158 -1.50 8.36 1.19
CA VAL A 158 -0.54 8.82 2.20
C VAL A 158 -0.99 10.14 2.84
N ALA A 159 -1.68 11.02 2.11
CA ALA A 159 -2.16 12.29 2.66
C ALA A 159 -3.13 12.11 3.85
N LEU A 160 -3.93 11.05 3.85
CA LEU A 160 -4.85 10.72 4.96
C LEU A 160 -4.13 10.01 6.13
N LEU A 161 -2.91 9.52 5.91
CA LEU A 161 -2.18 8.64 6.80
C LEU A 161 -0.95 9.29 7.42
N LEU A 162 -0.53 10.46 6.92
CA LEU A 162 0.80 11.01 7.21
C LEU A 162 1.11 11.10 8.71
N ASP A 163 0.17 11.62 9.51
CA ASP A 163 0.35 11.72 10.97
C ASP A 163 0.54 10.35 11.62
N ALA A 164 -0.26 9.35 11.21
CA ALA A 164 -0.18 7.99 11.73
C ALA A 164 1.12 7.29 11.30
N ILE A 165 1.55 7.49 10.05
CA ILE A 165 2.81 6.95 9.51
C ILE A 165 4.00 7.53 10.29
N VAL A 166 4.02 8.85 10.49
CA VAL A 166 5.10 9.51 11.22
C VAL A 166 5.12 9.07 12.69
N ALA A 167 3.96 8.92 13.32
CA ALA A 167 3.85 8.41 14.70
C ALA A 167 4.31 6.94 14.83
N GLY A 168 4.19 6.14 13.76
CA GLY A 168 4.67 4.75 13.71
C GLY A 168 6.18 4.59 13.73
N GLY A 169 6.93 5.68 13.50
CA GLY A 169 8.40 5.68 13.47
C GLY A 169 8.97 5.41 12.08
N ALA A 170 10.21 5.87 11.90
CA ALA A 170 10.93 5.66 10.65
C ALA A 170 11.49 4.23 10.57
N GLU A 171 11.56 3.71 9.35
CA GLU A 171 12.19 2.43 9.05
C GLU A 171 13.71 2.53 9.12
N ASN A 172 14.36 1.44 9.49
CA ASN A 172 15.81 1.33 9.35
C ASN A 172 16.16 0.99 7.90
N ASN A 173 16.80 1.91 7.19
CA ASN A 173 17.16 1.75 5.78
C ASN A 173 18.02 0.49 5.48
N GLU A 174 18.84 0.05 6.44
CA GLU A 174 19.72 -1.11 6.28
C GLU A 174 18.97 -2.44 6.40
N THR A 175 18.00 -2.52 7.32
CA THR A 175 17.36 -3.79 7.69
C THR A 175 15.91 -3.92 7.23
N TRP A 176 15.24 -2.81 6.88
CA TRP A 176 13.84 -2.84 6.47
C TRP A 176 13.68 -3.52 5.11
N GLU A 177 12.74 -4.47 5.02
CA GLU A 177 12.36 -5.13 3.78
C GLU A 177 10.83 -5.11 3.61
N PRO A 178 10.32 -5.02 2.37
CA PRO A 178 8.89 -5.11 2.10
C PRO A 178 8.24 -6.40 2.62
N GLU A 179 7.00 -6.28 3.08
CA GLU A 179 6.10 -7.38 3.35
C GLU A 179 5.63 -8.00 2.03
N TYR A 180 6.35 -9.01 1.53
CA TYR A 180 6.01 -9.69 0.28
C TYR A 180 4.72 -10.54 0.36
N GLY A 181 4.24 -10.83 1.57
CA GLY A 181 3.09 -11.70 1.85
C GLY A 181 3.39 -13.19 1.62
N ARG A 182 3.78 -13.58 0.41
CA ARG A 182 4.17 -14.94 0.03
C ARG A 182 5.60 -14.95 -0.50
N LEU A 183 6.42 -15.89 -0.01
CA LEU A 183 7.77 -16.11 -0.54
C LEU A 183 7.69 -16.50 -2.03
N ALA A 184 8.61 -15.97 -2.84
CA ALA A 184 8.69 -16.29 -4.26
C ALA A 184 8.82 -17.81 -4.47
N GLU A 185 8.21 -18.37 -5.54
CA GLU A 185 8.28 -19.81 -5.81
C GLU A 185 9.71 -20.34 -5.93
N ALA A 186 10.64 -19.53 -6.44
CA ALA A 186 12.05 -19.88 -6.50
C ALA A 186 12.67 -20.04 -5.09
N GLN A 187 12.26 -19.20 -4.14
CA GLN A 187 12.71 -19.28 -2.75
C GLN A 187 12.06 -20.46 -2.03
N VAL A 188 10.75 -20.68 -2.20
CA VAL A 188 10.06 -21.86 -1.65
C VAL A 188 10.66 -23.16 -2.21
N LYS A 189 10.96 -23.21 -3.52
CA LYS A 189 11.62 -24.36 -4.15
C LYS A 189 13.06 -24.53 -3.68
N TRP A 190 13.80 -23.44 -3.46
CA TRP A 190 15.16 -23.48 -2.94
C TRP A 190 15.20 -23.97 -1.49
N GLU A 191 14.33 -23.44 -0.63
CA GLU A 191 14.24 -23.81 0.78
C GLU A 191 13.76 -25.27 0.95
N ALA A 192 12.81 -25.71 0.11
CA ALA A 192 12.41 -27.12 0.03
C ALA A 192 13.54 -28.04 -0.47
N ALA A 193 14.39 -27.57 -1.38
CA ALA A 193 15.52 -28.34 -1.91
C ALA A 193 16.75 -28.38 -0.98
N HIS A 194 16.93 -27.36 -0.12
CA HIS A 194 18.13 -27.19 0.71
C HIS A 194 17.88 -27.29 2.23
N GLY A 195 16.63 -27.50 2.65
CA GLY A 195 16.26 -27.82 4.04
C GLY A 195 16.53 -26.73 5.07
N ARG A 196 16.77 -25.48 4.61
CA ARG A 196 17.01 -24.31 5.47
C ARG A 196 16.35 -23.08 4.86
N SER A 197 15.84 -22.19 5.70
CA SER A 197 15.29 -20.92 5.28
C SER A 197 16.42 -19.98 4.81
N LEU A 198 16.16 -19.19 3.75
CA LEU A 198 17.07 -18.12 3.31
C LEU A 198 16.98 -16.89 4.20
N SER A 199 15.90 -16.75 4.99
CA SER A 199 15.85 -15.79 6.09
C SER A 199 16.50 -16.42 7.32
N SER A 200 17.83 -16.35 7.37
CA SER A 200 18.59 -16.50 8.61
C SER A 200 19.38 -15.22 8.82
N ASP A 201 19.16 -14.61 9.99
CA ASP A 201 19.92 -13.50 10.58
C ASP A 201 21.29 -13.23 9.97
N GLY A 202 21.46 -11.98 9.54
CA GLY A 202 22.72 -11.33 9.22
C GLY A 202 22.54 -9.83 9.34
#